data_AF-A0A2N2HX99-F1
#
_entry.id   AF-A0A2N2HX99-F1
#
_cell.length_a   1.000
_cell.length_b   1.000
_cell.length_c   1.000
_cell.angle_alpha   90.00
_cell.angle_beta   90.00
_cell.angle_gamma   90.00
#
_symmetry.space_group_name_H-M   'P 1'
#
loop_
_entity.id
_entity.type
_entity.pdbx_description
1 polymer ?
#
loop_
_entity_poly.entity_id
_entity_poly.type
_entity_poly.pdbx_seq_one_letter_code
_entity_poly.pdbx_strand_id
1 'polypeptide(L)'
;MNQSFVSGFVDTPAGRLPQVSSTLVWNDRWGSIKARWGVGRMEYKIDPGLYALGMPDDKSLVFVSANYKMSFDLLRQALAGRSGWILVLDTQGINVWCAAGKGTFGTEELVRRIESSSLKNIVSHRKLILPQLGAPGVAAHRVKKISGFNVQYGPIRAEDLPAYLDAGFKATIQMRMKTFSLKERTVLIPIELVEAMKAFLLIAAAFFIISGIGGPLGFLANAMNFGLFAVLALLCAVIGGAVLNPLLLPYLPGRAFSIKGFSIGIVIALMLLYLRDINLSLWPGKVEAMAWLLIIPAMAGYLAMNFTGCSTYTSLSGVKREMRWALPLEIACGAAGIVMWIGAIFIY
;
A
#
# COMPACT_ATOMS: atom_id res chain seq x y z
N MET A 1 -24.47 -2.80 -2.37
CA MET A 1 -24.14 -2.23 -1.03
C MET A 1 -24.94 -0.94 -0.83
N ASN A 2 -25.19 -0.45 0.40
CA ASN A 2 -25.85 0.87 0.54
C ASN A 2 -24.81 1.98 0.24
N GLN A 3 -24.92 2.61 -0.93
CA GLN A 3 -23.92 3.56 -1.44
C GLN A 3 -24.26 5.00 -1.08
N SER A 4 -23.94 5.41 0.15
CA SER A 4 -24.26 6.75 0.69
C SER A 4 -23.74 7.96 -0.10
N PHE A 5 -22.81 7.77 -1.05
CA PHE A 5 -22.28 8.84 -1.91
C PHE A 5 -23.10 9.05 -3.20
N VAL A 6 -24.09 8.20 -3.47
CA VAL A 6 -25.05 8.38 -4.55
C VAL A 6 -26.02 9.49 -4.17
N SER A 7 -26.02 10.58 -4.94
CA SER A 7 -26.82 11.78 -4.67
C SER A 7 -28.18 11.77 -5.37
N GLY A 8 -28.41 10.84 -6.29
CA GLY A 8 -29.63 10.78 -7.09
C GLY A 8 -29.52 9.75 -8.20
N PHE A 9 -30.35 9.90 -9.22
CA PHE A 9 -30.36 9.02 -10.38
C PHE A 9 -30.62 9.82 -11.65
N VAL A 10 -30.02 9.39 -12.77
CA VAL A 10 -30.24 9.94 -14.10
C VAL A 10 -30.88 8.87 -14.97
N ASP A 11 -31.95 9.23 -15.68
CA ASP A 11 -32.60 8.36 -16.64
C ASP A 11 -31.82 8.34 -17.95
N THR A 12 -31.55 7.15 -18.46
CA THR A 12 -30.83 6.94 -19.72
C THR A 12 -31.57 5.93 -20.59
N PRO A 13 -31.24 5.82 -21.90
CA PRO A 13 -31.78 4.77 -22.76
C PRO A 13 -31.51 3.34 -22.27
N ALA A 14 -30.54 3.16 -21.37
CA ALA A 14 -30.19 1.88 -20.76
C ALA A 14 -30.86 1.64 -19.39
N GLY A 15 -31.74 2.55 -18.96
CA GLY A 15 -32.37 2.55 -17.64
C GLY A 15 -31.79 3.60 -16.69
N ARG A 16 -32.22 3.52 -15.43
CA ARG A 16 -31.94 4.50 -14.40
C ARG A 16 -30.56 4.24 -13.75
N LEU A 17 -29.65 5.19 -13.88
CA LEU A 17 -28.26 5.07 -13.42
C LEU A 17 -27.98 5.94 -12.19
N PRO A 18 -27.12 5.49 -11.26
CA PRO A 18 -26.77 6.25 -10.08
C PRO A 18 -26.00 7.53 -10.44
N GLN A 19 -26.41 8.64 -9.84
CA GLN A 19 -25.76 9.94 -9.93
C GLN A 19 -24.85 10.18 -8.73
N VAL A 20 -23.66 10.72 -8.97
CA VAL A 20 -22.67 11.04 -7.95
C VAL A 20 -22.16 12.48 -8.08
N SER A 21 -21.73 13.05 -6.96
CA SER A 21 -21.09 14.37 -6.90
C SER A 21 -19.57 14.26 -6.97
N SER A 22 -18.90 15.29 -7.47
CA SER A 22 -17.44 15.46 -7.36
C SER A 22 -17.01 15.83 -5.93
N THR A 23 -17.92 16.35 -5.12
CA THR A 23 -17.64 16.71 -3.73
C THR A 23 -17.67 15.47 -2.85
N LEU A 24 -16.58 15.24 -2.10
CA LEU A 24 -16.51 14.16 -1.12
C LEU A 24 -17.21 14.56 0.17
N VAL A 25 -18.15 13.74 0.64
CA VAL A 25 -18.78 13.91 1.96
C VAL A 25 -17.86 13.40 3.06
N TRP A 26 -18.16 13.73 4.32
CA TRP A 26 -17.36 13.30 5.47
C TRP A 26 -17.16 11.77 5.52
N ASN A 27 -18.22 11.01 5.24
CA ASN A 27 -18.15 9.54 5.23
C ASN A 27 -17.16 8.98 4.21
N ASP A 28 -16.95 9.66 3.07
CA ASP A 28 -15.95 9.27 2.07
C ASP A 28 -14.54 9.45 2.61
N ARG A 29 -14.28 10.62 3.22
CA ARG A 29 -12.98 10.96 3.81
C ARG A 29 -12.64 10.04 4.96
N TRP A 30 -13.61 9.81 5.85
CA TRP A 30 -13.45 8.93 6.99
C TRP A 30 -13.24 7.47 6.58
N GLY A 31 -13.97 6.98 5.58
CA GLY A 31 -13.74 5.66 5.00
C GLY A 31 -12.33 5.52 4.40
N SER A 32 -11.86 6.55 3.71
CA SER A 32 -10.50 6.58 3.15
C SER A 32 -9.43 6.54 4.23
N ILE A 33 -9.62 7.27 5.34
CA ILE A 33 -8.74 7.22 6.51
C ILE A 33 -8.75 5.80 7.09
N LYS A 34 -9.91 5.25 7.42
CA LYS A 34 -10.06 3.87 7.93
C LYS A 34 -9.32 2.84 7.07
N ALA A 35 -9.50 2.90 5.74
CA ALA A 35 -8.85 1.98 4.81
C ALA A 35 -7.32 2.12 4.78
N ARG A 36 -6.76 3.32 5.06
CA ARG A 36 -5.31 3.53 5.22
C ARG A 36 -4.77 3.00 6.54
N TRP A 37 -5.63 2.88 7.56
CA TRP A 37 -5.31 2.28 8.85
C TRP A 37 -5.72 0.80 8.93
N GLY A 38 -6.04 0.17 7.79
CA GLY A 38 -6.41 -1.26 7.72
C GLY A 38 -7.83 -1.58 8.18
N VAL A 39 -8.60 -0.61 8.67
CA VAL A 39 -9.97 -0.82 9.17
C VAL A 39 -10.93 -0.96 7.99
N GLY A 40 -11.48 -2.16 7.81
CA GLY A 40 -12.44 -2.46 6.73
C GLY A 40 -11.84 -2.33 5.32
N ARG A 41 -10.51 -2.31 5.19
CA ARG A 41 -9.80 -2.07 3.92
C ARG A 41 -10.21 -3.04 2.80
N MET A 42 -10.35 -4.32 3.13
CA MET A 42 -10.68 -5.38 2.16
C MET A 42 -12.10 -5.27 1.60
N GLU A 43 -12.99 -4.60 2.32
CA GLU A 43 -14.38 -4.36 1.91
C GLU A 43 -14.63 -2.91 1.50
N TYR A 44 -13.59 -2.07 1.39
CA TYR A 44 -13.72 -0.67 1.00
C TYR A 44 -13.87 -0.50 -0.52
N LYS A 45 -14.97 -1.05 -1.05
CA LYS A 45 -15.32 -1.12 -2.48
C LYS A 45 -16.73 -0.61 -2.75
N ILE A 46 -17.02 -0.33 -4.01
CA ILE A 46 -18.34 0.05 -4.51
C ILE A 46 -18.85 -0.97 -5.51
N ASP A 47 -20.15 -0.94 -5.83
CA ASP A 47 -20.71 -1.85 -6.82
C ASP A 47 -20.15 -1.47 -8.22
N PRO A 48 -19.61 -2.41 -9.01
CA PRO A 48 -19.17 -2.15 -10.37
C PRO A 48 -20.34 -1.74 -11.28
N GLY A 49 -20.10 -0.85 -12.23
CA GLY A 49 -21.17 -0.34 -13.10
C GLY A 49 -20.87 1.04 -13.65
N LEU A 50 -21.90 1.68 -14.22
CA LEU A 50 -21.80 3.01 -14.80
C LEU A 50 -22.45 4.04 -13.87
N TYR A 51 -21.73 5.12 -13.60
CA TYR A 51 -22.15 6.20 -12.72
C TYR A 51 -22.17 7.52 -13.48
N ALA A 52 -23.19 8.34 -13.25
CA ALA A 52 -23.27 9.70 -13.78
C ALA A 52 -22.59 10.67 -12.82
N LEU A 53 -21.49 11.32 -13.24
CA LEU A 53 -20.92 12.45 -12.52
C LEU A 53 -21.59 13.74 -12.98
N GLY A 54 -22.27 14.43 -12.06
CA GLY A 54 -23.04 15.63 -12.42
C GLY A 54 -24.23 15.28 -13.32
N MET A 55 -24.42 16.04 -14.40
CA MET A 55 -25.49 15.83 -15.38
C MET A 55 -24.85 15.55 -16.75
N PRO A 56 -24.37 14.32 -17.01
CA PRO A 56 -23.78 13.96 -18.29
C PRO A 56 -24.85 13.75 -19.37
N ASP A 57 -24.48 14.06 -20.60
CA ASP A 57 -25.25 13.82 -21.82
C ASP A 57 -24.59 12.72 -22.68
N ASP A 58 -25.09 12.54 -23.91
CA ASP A 58 -24.59 11.54 -24.87
C ASP A 58 -23.23 11.90 -25.49
N LYS A 59 -22.75 13.14 -25.31
CA LYS A 59 -21.45 13.63 -25.77
C LYS A 59 -20.40 13.64 -24.65
N SER A 60 -20.84 13.47 -23.41
CA SER A 60 -20.01 13.49 -22.21
C SER A 60 -19.01 12.33 -22.20
N LEU A 61 -17.78 12.61 -21.79
CA LEU A 61 -16.69 11.65 -21.80
C LEU A 61 -16.91 10.50 -20.81
N VAL A 62 -16.33 9.35 -21.13
CA VAL A 62 -16.35 8.16 -20.28
C VAL A 62 -14.97 7.94 -19.65
N PHE A 63 -14.91 8.02 -18.33
CA PHE A 63 -13.73 7.75 -17.52
C PHE A 63 -13.82 6.36 -16.90
N VAL A 64 -12.72 5.61 -16.88
CA VAL A 64 -12.71 4.24 -16.33
C VAL A 64 -11.96 4.22 -15.00
N SER A 65 -12.50 3.51 -14.01
CA SER A 65 -11.87 3.32 -12.69
C SER A 65 -12.05 1.91 -12.16
N ALA A 66 -11.29 1.59 -11.12
CA ALA A 66 -11.46 0.40 -10.29
C ALA A 66 -12.60 0.59 -9.27
N ASN A 67 -13.23 -0.51 -8.84
CA ASN A 67 -14.24 -0.48 -7.76
C ASN A 67 -13.67 -0.33 -6.35
N TYR A 68 -12.35 -0.19 -6.18
CA TYR A 68 -11.80 0.30 -4.93
C TYR A 68 -12.25 1.74 -4.66
N LYS A 69 -12.99 1.97 -3.57
CA LYS A 69 -13.72 3.23 -3.34
C LYS A 69 -12.81 4.46 -3.37
N MET A 70 -11.58 4.35 -2.88
CA MET A 70 -10.61 5.45 -2.93
C MET A 70 -10.18 5.81 -4.36
N SER A 71 -10.08 4.84 -5.28
CA SER A 71 -9.77 5.10 -6.69
C SER A 71 -10.91 5.88 -7.35
N PHE A 72 -12.14 5.44 -7.08
CA PHE A 72 -13.36 6.10 -7.55
C PHE A 72 -13.50 7.53 -7.00
N ASP A 73 -13.29 7.71 -5.69
CA ASP A 73 -13.39 9.00 -5.02
C ASP A 73 -12.35 10.00 -5.55
N LEU A 74 -11.10 9.56 -5.76
CA LEU A 74 -10.06 10.40 -6.35
C LEU A 74 -10.41 10.83 -7.79
N LEU A 75 -10.99 9.93 -8.59
CA LEU A 75 -11.41 10.25 -9.96
C LEU A 75 -12.54 11.28 -9.98
N ARG A 76 -13.63 11.04 -9.25
CA ARG A 76 -14.77 11.98 -9.26
C ARG A 76 -14.40 13.33 -8.66
N GLN A 77 -13.53 13.35 -7.64
CA GLN A 77 -13.04 14.58 -7.03
C GLN A 77 -12.22 15.43 -8.00
N ALA A 78 -11.38 14.80 -8.81
CA ALA A 78 -10.57 15.51 -9.80
C ALA A 78 -11.39 16.16 -10.92
N LEU A 79 -12.61 15.67 -11.15
CA LEU A 79 -13.52 16.16 -12.19
C LEU A 79 -14.52 17.21 -11.65
N ALA A 80 -14.15 17.95 -10.59
CA ALA A 80 -14.97 19.05 -10.10
C ALA A 80 -15.30 20.06 -11.21
N GLY A 81 -16.58 20.47 -11.28
CA GLY A 81 -17.08 21.36 -12.34
C GLY A 81 -17.25 20.72 -13.71
N ARG A 82 -17.06 19.40 -13.86
CA ARG A 82 -17.24 18.67 -15.13
C ARG A 82 -18.27 17.56 -14.98
N SER A 83 -19.11 17.39 -15.99
CA SER A 83 -20.00 16.23 -16.10
C SER A 83 -19.33 15.12 -16.91
N GLY A 84 -19.62 13.87 -16.58
CA GLY A 84 -19.07 12.71 -17.28
C GLY A 84 -19.63 11.39 -16.82
N TRP A 85 -19.36 10.34 -17.58
CA TRP A 85 -19.68 8.97 -17.20
C TRP A 85 -18.48 8.31 -16.55
N ILE A 86 -18.67 7.63 -15.42
CA ILE A 86 -17.61 6.85 -14.75
C ILE A 86 -17.96 5.37 -14.84
N LEU A 87 -17.22 4.63 -15.68
CA LEU A 87 -17.33 3.19 -15.80
C LEU A 87 -16.39 2.51 -14.79
N VAL A 88 -16.99 1.87 -13.79
CA VAL A 88 -16.30 1.22 -12.68
C VAL A 88 -16.17 -0.28 -12.95
N LEU A 89 -14.94 -0.77 -13.06
CA LEU A 89 -14.63 -2.18 -13.27
C LEU A 89 -14.61 -2.96 -11.95
N ASP A 90 -14.95 -4.24 -12.01
CA ASP A 90 -14.83 -5.12 -10.84
C ASP A 90 -13.39 -5.57 -10.63
N THR A 91 -12.74 -4.87 -9.73
CA THR A 91 -11.36 -5.13 -9.31
C THR A 91 -11.28 -5.81 -7.95
N GLN A 92 -12.39 -6.33 -7.42
CA GLN A 92 -12.48 -6.93 -6.09
C GLN A 92 -11.99 -5.99 -4.96
N GLY A 93 -12.23 -4.68 -5.11
CA GLY A 93 -11.76 -3.68 -4.13
C GLY A 93 -10.26 -3.40 -4.18
N ILE A 94 -9.58 -3.71 -5.28
CA ILE A 94 -8.15 -3.43 -5.48
C ILE A 94 -7.98 -2.16 -6.34
N ASN A 95 -6.99 -1.32 -6.04
CA ASN A 95 -6.72 -0.11 -6.83
C ASN A 95 -6.34 -0.44 -8.29
N VAL A 96 -6.40 0.56 -9.18
CA VAL A 96 -6.16 0.39 -10.62
C VAL A 96 -4.82 -0.29 -10.94
N TRP A 97 -3.71 0.15 -10.34
CA TRP A 97 -2.38 -0.34 -10.70
C TRP A 97 -2.18 -1.80 -10.26
N CYS A 98 -2.50 -2.12 -9.01
CA CYS A 98 -2.40 -3.47 -8.49
C CYS A 98 -3.38 -4.42 -9.20
N ALA A 99 -4.59 -3.96 -9.50
CA ALA A 99 -5.60 -4.74 -10.22
C ALA A 99 -5.20 -4.99 -11.67
N ALA A 100 -4.53 -4.05 -12.33
CA ALA A 100 -4.02 -4.24 -13.69
C ALA A 100 -2.89 -5.29 -13.72
N GLY A 101 -1.97 -5.23 -12.76
CA GLY A 101 -0.94 -6.26 -12.61
C GLY A 101 -1.48 -7.65 -12.28
N LYS A 102 -2.62 -7.74 -11.59
CA LYS A 102 -3.33 -9.00 -11.28
C LYS A 102 -4.28 -9.46 -12.38
N GLY A 103 -4.59 -8.61 -13.36
CA GLY A 103 -5.52 -8.89 -14.46
C GLY A 103 -7.00 -8.62 -14.16
N THR A 104 -7.39 -8.21 -12.95
CA THR A 104 -8.80 -7.87 -12.64
C THR A 104 -9.22 -6.51 -13.19
N PHE A 105 -8.29 -5.55 -13.30
CA PHE A 105 -8.45 -4.39 -14.16
C PHE A 105 -7.96 -4.77 -15.57
N GLY A 106 -8.76 -5.59 -16.25
CA GLY A 106 -8.37 -6.31 -17.47
C GLY A 106 -9.19 -5.97 -18.71
N THR A 107 -8.72 -6.42 -19.86
CA THR A 107 -9.40 -6.27 -21.16
C THR A 107 -10.79 -6.90 -21.14
N GLU A 108 -10.89 -8.13 -20.66
CA GLU A 108 -12.12 -8.91 -20.61
C GLU A 108 -13.17 -8.27 -19.70
N GLU A 109 -12.75 -7.84 -18.51
CA GLU A 109 -13.62 -7.13 -17.55
C GLU A 109 -14.09 -5.78 -18.12
N LEU A 110 -13.21 -5.01 -18.75
CA LEU A 110 -13.59 -3.76 -19.39
C LEU A 110 -14.66 -3.96 -20.48
N VAL A 111 -14.47 -4.94 -21.36
CA VAL A 111 -15.44 -5.27 -22.41
C VAL A 111 -16.78 -5.69 -21.79
N ARG A 112 -16.75 -6.59 -20.81
CA ARG A 112 -17.95 -7.04 -20.09
C ARG A 112 -18.71 -5.86 -19.46
N ARG A 113 -17.99 -4.88 -18.90
CA ARG A 113 -18.61 -3.69 -18.29
C ARG A 113 -19.19 -2.73 -19.32
N ILE A 114 -18.55 -2.58 -20.49
CA ILE A 114 -19.12 -1.81 -21.61
C ILE A 114 -20.46 -2.42 -22.06
N GLU A 115 -20.52 -3.75 -22.18
CA GLU A 115 -21.71 -4.48 -22.63
C GLU A 115 -22.83 -4.47 -21.59
N SER A 116 -22.53 -4.86 -20.35
CA SER A 116 -23.53 -4.91 -19.26
C SER A 116 -24.09 -3.55 -18.87
N SER A 117 -23.35 -2.46 -19.10
CA SER A 117 -23.87 -1.09 -18.89
C SER A 117 -24.60 -0.52 -20.11
N SER A 118 -24.70 -1.28 -21.22
CA SER A 118 -25.25 -0.79 -22.48
C SER A 118 -24.65 0.54 -22.95
N LEU A 119 -23.36 0.76 -22.67
CA LEU A 119 -22.69 2.06 -22.86
C LEU A 119 -22.81 2.57 -24.30
N LYS A 120 -22.89 1.67 -25.29
CA LYS A 120 -23.09 1.99 -26.71
C LYS A 120 -24.35 2.81 -26.99
N ASN A 121 -25.38 2.66 -26.15
CA ASN A 121 -26.67 3.33 -26.26
C ASN A 121 -26.75 4.62 -25.44
N ILE A 122 -25.78 4.83 -24.55
CA ILE A 122 -25.73 5.99 -23.64
C ILE A 122 -24.90 7.12 -24.26
N VAL A 123 -23.76 6.78 -24.89
CA VAL A 123 -22.88 7.75 -25.53
C VAL A 123 -22.88 7.63 -27.05
N SER A 124 -22.90 8.77 -27.73
CA SER A 124 -22.82 8.92 -29.18
C SER A 124 -21.43 8.60 -29.75
N HIS A 125 -20.39 8.61 -28.90
CA HIS A 125 -19.01 8.35 -29.29
C HIS A 125 -18.51 6.96 -28.85
N ARG A 126 -17.28 6.61 -29.25
CA ARG A 126 -16.62 5.34 -28.91
C ARG A 126 -15.22 5.59 -28.33
N LYS A 127 -15.15 6.39 -27.27
CA LYS A 127 -13.89 6.79 -26.60
C LYS A 127 -13.97 6.50 -25.11
N LEU A 128 -12.93 5.93 -24.53
CA LEU A 128 -12.78 5.66 -23.11
C LEU A 128 -11.47 6.25 -22.60
N ILE A 129 -11.50 6.96 -21.49
CA ILE A 129 -10.31 7.52 -20.85
C ILE A 129 -9.94 6.62 -19.67
N LEU A 130 -8.81 5.92 -19.80
CA LEU A 130 -8.29 5.02 -18.79
C LEU A 130 -7.11 5.68 -18.04
N PRO A 131 -6.93 5.38 -16.75
CA PRO A 131 -5.71 5.74 -16.03
C PRO A 131 -4.52 5.01 -16.65
N GLN A 132 -3.38 5.70 -16.76
CA GLN A 132 -2.22 5.11 -17.43
C GLN A 132 -1.68 3.85 -16.75
N LEU A 133 -1.74 3.78 -15.42
CA LEU A 133 -1.30 2.59 -14.68
C LEU A 133 -2.20 1.36 -14.88
N GLY A 134 -3.32 1.50 -15.61
CA GLY A 134 -4.15 0.39 -16.07
C GLY A 134 -3.61 -0.29 -17.34
N ALA A 135 -2.66 0.31 -18.05
CA ALA A 135 -2.16 -0.18 -19.33
C ALA A 135 -1.61 -1.63 -19.30
N PRO A 136 -0.92 -2.10 -18.25
CA PRO A 136 -0.46 -3.49 -18.18
C PRO A 136 -1.58 -4.54 -18.24
N GLY A 137 -2.80 -4.21 -17.81
CA GLY A 137 -3.94 -5.13 -17.81
C GLY A 137 -4.86 -4.99 -19.03
N VAL A 138 -4.81 -3.85 -19.73
CA VAL A 138 -5.76 -3.53 -20.81
C VAL A 138 -5.07 -3.44 -22.18
N ALA A 139 -5.38 -4.41 -23.03
CA ALA A 139 -4.97 -4.42 -24.43
C ALA A 139 -5.93 -3.57 -25.27
N ALA A 140 -5.61 -2.28 -25.44
CA ALA A 140 -6.44 -1.31 -26.15
C ALA A 140 -6.93 -1.77 -27.54
N HIS A 141 -6.07 -2.47 -28.30
CA HIS A 141 -6.42 -3.00 -29.62
C HIS A 141 -7.49 -4.11 -29.55
N ARG A 142 -7.44 -4.97 -28.52
CA ARG A 142 -8.47 -6.00 -28.28
C ARG A 142 -9.79 -5.36 -27.84
N VAL A 143 -9.75 -4.36 -26.96
CA VAL A 143 -10.94 -3.59 -26.56
C VAL A 143 -11.62 -2.99 -27.79
N LYS A 144 -10.86 -2.35 -28.70
CA LYS A 144 -11.39 -1.80 -29.95
C LYS A 144 -12.00 -2.87 -30.84
N LYS A 145 -11.31 -4.00 -31.04
CA LYS A 145 -11.78 -5.10 -31.89
C LYS A 145 -13.10 -5.70 -31.39
N ILE A 146 -13.26 -5.87 -30.08
CA ILE A 146 -14.41 -6.54 -29.49
C ILE A 146 -15.58 -5.56 -29.23
N SER A 147 -15.29 -4.44 -28.58
CA SER A 147 -16.35 -3.51 -28.14
C SER A 147 -16.61 -2.35 -29.11
N GLY A 148 -15.68 -2.07 -30.02
CA GLY A 148 -15.69 -0.87 -30.87
C GLY A 148 -15.19 0.41 -30.17
N PHE A 149 -14.95 0.40 -28.86
CA PHE A 149 -14.44 1.55 -28.13
C PHE A 149 -12.92 1.71 -28.25
N ASN A 150 -12.48 2.93 -28.47
CA ASN A 150 -11.07 3.30 -28.47
C ASN A 150 -10.65 3.70 -27.05
N VAL A 151 -9.63 3.02 -26.53
CA VAL A 151 -9.00 3.33 -25.25
C VAL A 151 -7.97 4.44 -25.45
N GLN A 152 -8.07 5.48 -24.63
CA GLN A 152 -7.11 6.55 -24.53
C GLN A 152 -6.57 6.61 -23.10
N TYR A 153 -5.25 6.56 -22.95
CA TYR A 153 -4.62 6.62 -21.63
C TYR A 153 -4.40 8.07 -21.20
N GLY A 154 -5.16 8.48 -20.18
CA GLY A 154 -5.01 9.74 -19.47
C GLY A 154 -3.75 9.78 -18.59
N PRO A 155 -3.64 10.76 -17.67
CA PRO A 155 -2.50 10.90 -16.77
C PRO A 155 -2.42 9.76 -15.73
N ILE A 156 -1.29 9.69 -15.02
CA ILE A 156 -1.12 8.79 -13.87
C ILE A 156 -1.97 9.26 -12.68
N ARG A 157 -1.98 10.57 -12.38
CA ARG A 157 -2.71 11.14 -11.26
C ARG A 157 -4.05 11.67 -11.73
N ALA A 158 -5.10 11.39 -10.97
CA ALA A 158 -6.43 11.91 -11.28
C ALA A 158 -6.46 13.45 -11.29
N GLU A 159 -5.73 14.11 -10.39
CA GLU A 159 -5.68 15.59 -10.31
C GLU A 159 -5.14 16.29 -11.58
N ASP A 160 -4.37 15.57 -12.41
CA ASP A 160 -3.86 16.10 -13.67
C ASP A 160 -4.90 16.01 -14.81
N LEU A 161 -6.02 15.31 -14.57
CA LEU A 161 -7.03 15.00 -15.57
C LEU A 161 -7.70 16.26 -16.16
N PRO A 162 -8.08 17.29 -15.38
CA PRO A 162 -8.63 18.53 -15.96
C PRO A 162 -7.68 19.20 -16.95
N ALA A 163 -6.41 19.39 -16.57
CA ALA A 163 -5.41 20.00 -17.43
C ALA A 163 -5.14 19.15 -18.70
N TYR A 164 -5.15 17.83 -18.56
CA TYR A 164 -5.06 16.90 -19.69
C TYR A 164 -6.23 17.06 -20.68
N LEU A 165 -7.45 17.23 -20.17
CA LEU A 165 -8.64 17.43 -20.99
C LEU A 165 -8.60 18.78 -21.72
N ASP A 166 -8.24 19.85 -21.00
CA ASP A 166 -8.15 21.21 -21.55
C ASP A 166 -7.05 21.34 -22.60
N ALA A 167 -5.97 20.56 -22.47
CA ALA A 167 -4.90 20.44 -23.46
C ALA A 167 -5.29 19.59 -24.70
N GLY A 168 -6.57 19.23 -24.87
CA GLY A 168 -7.04 18.42 -26.00
C GLY A 168 -6.50 17.00 -25.96
N PHE A 169 -6.48 16.39 -24.78
CA PHE A 169 -6.06 15.01 -24.55
C PHE A 169 -4.55 14.75 -24.78
N LYS A 170 -3.73 15.79 -24.65
CA LYS A 170 -2.26 15.73 -24.74
C LYS A 170 -1.65 15.72 -23.34
N ALA A 171 -1.13 14.58 -22.93
CA ALA A 171 -0.45 14.45 -21.63
C ALA A 171 0.99 14.95 -21.72
N THR A 172 1.42 15.76 -20.75
CA THR A 172 2.82 16.18 -20.60
C THR A 172 3.67 15.03 -20.06
N ILE A 173 5.01 15.15 -20.14
CA ILE A 173 5.92 14.14 -19.58
C ILE A 173 5.70 14.00 -18.06
N GLN A 174 5.45 15.10 -17.35
CA GLN A 174 5.22 15.10 -15.90
C GLN A 174 3.98 14.28 -15.53
N MET A 175 2.90 14.37 -16.31
CA MET A 175 1.67 13.58 -16.13
C MET A 175 1.88 12.06 -16.32
N ARG A 176 2.99 11.68 -16.98
CA ARG A 176 3.40 10.29 -17.26
C ARG A 176 4.39 9.75 -16.24
N MET A 177 4.80 10.54 -15.23
CA MET A 177 5.81 10.13 -14.25
C MET A 177 5.24 10.07 -12.83
N LYS A 178 5.72 9.10 -12.04
CA LYS A 178 5.48 9.00 -10.60
C LYS A 178 6.79 9.22 -9.85
N THR A 179 6.84 10.22 -8.99
CA THR A 179 8.09 10.65 -8.33
C THR A 179 8.41 9.90 -7.05
N PHE A 180 7.43 9.23 -6.46
CA PHE A 180 7.56 8.53 -5.18
C PHE A 180 8.19 9.42 -4.10
N SER A 181 7.65 10.63 -3.95
CA SER A 181 8.15 11.66 -3.02
C SER A 181 7.94 11.28 -1.54
N LEU A 182 8.53 12.05 -0.62
CA LEU A 182 8.38 11.82 0.83
C LEU A 182 6.89 11.71 1.24
N LYS A 183 6.04 12.61 0.75
CA LYS A 183 4.60 12.61 1.01
C LYS A 183 3.92 11.33 0.51
N GLU A 184 4.34 10.80 -0.62
CA GLU A 184 3.76 9.57 -1.20
C GLU A 184 4.17 8.34 -0.41
N ARG A 185 5.39 8.33 0.13
CA ARG A 185 5.90 7.26 1.00
C ARG A 185 5.23 7.27 2.37
N THR A 186 5.08 8.45 2.98
CA THR A 186 4.44 8.60 4.30
C THR A 186 3.00 8.10 4.31
N VAL A 187 2.30 8.20 3.18
CA VAL A 187 0.91 7.76 3.03
C VAL A 187 0.75 6.24 3.17
N LEU A 188 1.84 5.47 3.05
CA LEU A 188 1.86 4.01 3.18
C LEU A 188 2.19 3.55 4.61
N ILE A 189 2.86 4.39 5.41
CA ILE A 189 3.29 4.04 6.77
C ILE A 189 2.14 3.53 7.66
N PRO A 190 0.92 4.13 7.66
CA PRO A 190 -0.11 3.69 8.59
C PRO A 190 -0.56 2.24 8.39
N ILE A 191 -0.68 1.77 7.14
CA ILE A 191 -1.11 0.39 6.89
C ILE A 191 0.00 -0.60 7.28
N GLU A 192 1.23 -0.30 6.91
CA GLU A 192 2.39 -1.14 7.23
C GLU A 192 2.62 -1.22 8.75
N LEU A 193 2.46 -0.10 9.45
CA LEU A 193 2.58 -0.04 10.91
C LEU A 193 1.47 -0.85 11.59
N VAL A 194 0.21 -0.69 11.19
CA VAL A 194 -0.90 -1.45 11.79
C VAL A 194 -0.73 -2.95 11.57
N GLU A 195 -0.28 -3.37 10.38
CA GLU A 195 -0.01 -4.78 10.09
C GLU A 195 1.17 -5.32 10.90
N ALA A 196 2.28 -4.57 10.97
CA ALA A 196 3.44 -4.94 11.79
C ALA A 196 3.11 -4.99 13.30
N MET A 197 2.27 -4.08 13.80
CA MET A 197 1.89 -4.01 15.21
C MET A 197 1.14 -5.27 15.67
N LYS A 198 0.35 -5.92 14.81
CA LYS A 198 -0.36 -7.16 15.15
C LYS A 198 0.61 -8.29 15.51
N ALA A 199 1.64 -8.48 14.67
CA ALA A 199 2.68 -9.48 14.93
C ALA A 199 3.57 -9.06 16.11
N PHE A 200 3.94 -7.78 16.19
CA PHE A 200 4.72 -7.22 17.29
C PHE A 200 4.09 -7.49 18.64
N LEU A 201 2.78 -7.26 18.83
CA LEU A 201 2.13 -7.46 20.13
C LEU A 201 2.27 -8.91 20.64
N LEU A 202 2.17 -9.90 19.75
CA LEU A 202 2.33 -11.31 20.10
C LEU A 202 3.79 -11.64 20.46
N ILE A 203 4.73 -11.18 19.64
CA ILE A 203 6.17 -11.42 19.85
C ILE A 203 6.65 -10.70 21.12
N ALA A 204 6.24 -9.45 21.31
CA ALA A 204 6.56 -8.64 22.49
C ALA A 204 6.04 -9.28 23.78
N ALA A 205 4.81 -9.80 23.78
CA ALA A 205 4.26 -10.53 24.93
C ALA A 205 5.08 -11.79 25.24
N ALA A 206 5.47 -12.56 24.22
CA ALA A 206 6.31 -13.75 24.40
C ALA A 206 7.68 -13.39 25.01
N PHE A 207 8.37 -12.38 24.45
CA PHE A 207 9.65 -11.91 24.99
C PHE A 207 9.51 -11.39 26.43
N PHE A 208 8.44 -10.65 26.72
CA PHE A 208 8.20 -10.13 28.07
C PHE A 208 8.02 -11.26 29.10
N ILE A 209 7.23 -12.28 28.77
CA ILE A 209 6.97 -13.44 29.65
C ILE A 209 8.25 -14.28 29.82
N ILE A 210 8.95 -14.59 28.73
CA ILE A 210 10.20 -15.37 28.77
C ILE A 210 11.25 -14.65 29.63
N SER A 211 11.36 -13.33 29.49
CA SER A 211 12.27 -12.52 30.31
C SER A 211 11.93 -12.62 31.79
N GLY A 212 10.63 -12.54 32.13
CA GLY A 212 10.18 -12.65 33.53
C GLY A 212 10.60 -13.97 34.17
N ILE A 213 10.49 -15.08 33.44
CA ILE A 213 10.76 -16.43 33.96
C ILE A 213 12.26 -16.75 33.98
N GLY A 214 13.03 -16.30 32.98
CA GLY A 214 14.38 -16.80 32.75
C GLY A 214 15.50 -16.11 33.52
N GLY A 215 15.29 -14.90 34.04
CA GLY A 215 16.36 -14.11 34.67
C GLY A 215 16.67 -14.51 36.12
N PRO A 216 17.79 -14.04 36.68
CA PRO A 216 18.27 -14.40 38.02
C PRO A 216 17.45 -13.81 39.17
N LEU A 217 16.61 -12.79 38.91
CA LEU A 217 15.80 -12.14 39.94
C LEU A 217 14.37 -12.72 39.98
N GLY A 218 13.50 -12.11 40.79
CA GLY A 218 12.07 -12.41 40.77
C GLY A 218 11.40 -11.95 39.46
N PHE A 219 10.27 -12.57 39.13
CA PHE A 219 9.56 -12.36 37.86
C PHE A 219 9.37 -10.89 37.48
N LEU A 220 8.89 -10.06 38.42
CA LEU A 220 8.61 -8.65 38.15
C LEU A 220 9.88 -7.84 37.87
N ALA A 221 10.98 -8.12 38.58
CA ALA A 221 12.25 -7.43 38.39
C ALA A 221 12.89 -7.81 37.05
N ASN A 222 12.82 -9.09 36.66
CA ASN A 222 13.32 -9.54 35.36
C ASN A 222 12.48 -8.99 34.20
N ALA A 223 11.16 -9.02 34.33
CA ALA A 223 10.25 -8.52 33.31
C ALA A 223 10.44 -7.00 33.09
N MET A 224 10.65 -6.22 34.15
CA MET A 224 10.89 -4.78 34.03
C MET A 224 12.28 -4.45 33.46
N ASN A 225 13.31 -5.24 33.75
CA ASN A 225 14.65 -4.97 33.23
C ASN A 225 14.87 -5.57 31.84
N PHE A 226 14.75 -6.88 31.68
CA PHE A 226 15.01 -7.59 30.43
C PHE A 226 13.80 -7.56 29.50
N GLY A 227 12.59 -7.76 30.04
CA GLY A 227 11.36 -7.80 29.26
C GLY A 227 11.01 -6.46 28.64
N LEU A 228 11.01 -5.38 29.43
CA LEU A 228 10.70 -4.03 28.92
C LEU A 228 11.71 -3.59 27.86
N PHE A 229 13.01 -3.87 28.07
CA PHE A 229 14.03 -3.57 27.07
C PHE A 229 13.79 -4.36 25.78
N ALA A 230 13.47 -5.66 25.88
CA ALA A 230 13.15 -6.47 24.71
C ALA A 230 11.96 -5.93 23.92
N VAL A 231 10.89 -5.53 24.62
CA VAL A 231 9.71 -4.92 24.00
C VAL A 231 10.08 -3.60 23.30
N LEU A 232 10.88 -2.74 23.94
CA LEU A 232 11.34 -1.49 23.34
C LEU A 232 12.26 -1.71 22.15
N ALA A 233 13.16 -2.69 22.21
CA ALA A 233 14.07 -3.04 21.12
C ALA A 233 13.30 -3.53 19.89
N LEU A 234 12.33 -4.43 20.09
CA LEU A 234 11.44 -4.89 19.03
C LEU A 234 10.60 -3.75 18.46
N LEU A 235 10.09 -2.85 19.31
CA LEU A 235 9.33 -1.68 18.86
C LEU A 235 10.19 -0.75 18.00
N CYS A 236 11.45 -0.51 18.40
CA CYS A 236 12.40 0.27 17.60
C CYS A 236 12.69 -0.41 16.26
N ALA A 237 12.78 -1.74 16.21
CA ALA A 237 12.91 -2.47 14.94
C ALA A 237 11.68 -2.28 14.03
N VAL A 238 10.45 -2.31 14.59
CA VAL A 238 9.21 -1.99 13.84
C VAL A 238 9.28 -0.58 13.28
N ILE A 239 9.59 0.41 14.13
CA ILE A 239 9.68 1.82 13.73
C ILE A 239 10.78 2.00 12.67
N GLY A 240 11.92 1.33 12.81
CA GLY A 240 13.01 1.32 11.85
C GLY A 240 12.57 0.88 10.46
N GLY A 241 11.97 -0.31 10.36
CA GLY A 241 11.56 -0.89 9.08
C GLY A 241 10.30 -0.27 8.48
N ALA A 242 9.27 0.00 9.28
CA ALA A 242 7.96 0.47 8.80
C ALA A 242 7.85 2.00 8.69
N VAL A 243 8.62 2.76 9.47
CA VAL A 243 8.52 4.23 9.53
C VAL A 243 9.78 4.91 9.00
N LEU A 244 10.96 4.64 9.60
CA LEU A 244 12.19 5.35 9.24
C LEU A 244 12.68 4.98 7.83
N ASN A 245 12.57 3.72 7.44
CA ASN A 245 12.99 3.26 6.12
C ASN A 245 12.31 3.99 4.95
N PRO A 246 10.97 4.07 4.84
CA PRO A 246 10.34 4.82 3.77
C PRO A 246 10.63 6.33 3.84
N LEU A 247 10.84 6.90 5.03
CA LEU A 247 11.20 8.32 5.20
C LEU A 247 12.60 8.62 4.65
N LEU A 248 13.58 7.77 4.97
CA LEU A 248 14.99 7.95 4.64
C LEU A 248 15.41 7.27 3.33
N LEU A 249 14.49 6.58 2.65
CA LEU A 249 14.74 5.70 1.50
C LEU A 249 15.80 6.17 0.47
N PRO A 250 15.85 7.44 0.03
CA PRO A 250 16.81 7.91 -0.98
C PRO A 250 18.23 8.00 -0.45
N TYR A 251 18.39 8.18 0.86
CA TYR A 251 19.67 8.38 1.53
C TYR A 251 20.28 7.06 2.04
N LEU A 252 19.48 5.99 2.10
CA LEU A 252 19.93 4.69 2.60
C LEU A 252 20.81 3.97 1.58
N PRO A 253 21.87 3.28 2.02
CA PRO A 253 22.81 2.60 1.13
C PRO A 253 22.18 1.40 0.42
N GLY A 254 22.70 1.09 -0.76
CA GLY A 254 22.27 -0.08 -1.54
C GLY A 254 21.00 0.12 -2.37
N ARG A 255 20.73 -0.86 -3.23
CA ARG A 255 19.54 -0.89 -4.12
C ARG A 255 18.39 -1.72 -3.54
N ALA A 256 18.72 -2.81 -2.84
CA ALA A 256 17.76 -3.70 -2.21
C ALA A 256 17.12 -3.04 -0.99
N PHE A 257 15.81 -3.26 -0.79
CA PHE A 257 15.09 -2.76 0.38
C PHE A 257 15.54 -3.47 1.66
N SER A 258 15.89 -4.76 1.59
CA SER A 258 16.46 -5.51 2.71
C SER A 258 17.74 -4.87 3.23
N ILE A 259 18.66 -4.47 2.34
CA ILE A 259 19.92 -3.81 2.71
C ILE A 259 19.66 -2.44 3.35
N LYS A 260 18.72 -1.67 2.81
CA LYS A 260 18.34 -0.36 3.36
C LYS A 260 17.75 -0.50 4.77
N GLY A 261 16.83 -1.45 4.96
CA GLY A 261 16.24 -1.75 6.26
C GLY A 261 17.25 -2.29 7.26
N PHE A 262 18.12 -3.21 6.83
CA PHE A 262 19.22 -3.75 7.61
C PHE A 262 20.17 -2.65 8.10
N SER A 263 20.49 -1.68 7.24
CA SER A 263 21.35 -0.55 7.58
C SER A 263 20.75 0.32 8.69
N ILE A 264 19.45 0.63 8.61
CA ILE A 264 18.73 1.33 9.68
C ILE A 264 18.74 0.49 10.96
N GLY A 265 18.45 -0.80 10.84
CA GLY A 265 18.40 -1.69 11.98
C GLY A 265 19.74 -1.80 12.70
N ILE A 266 20.88 -1.79 11.99
CA ILE A 266 22.21 -1.74 12.63
C ILE A 266 22.37 -0.48 13.45
N VAL A 267 22.02 0.69 12.90
CA VAL A 267 22.14 1.96 13.61
C VAL A 267 21.27 1.96 14.87
N ILE A 268 20.03 1.46 14.77
CA ILE A 268 19.12 1.33 15.91
C ILE A 268 19.69 0.36 16.95
N ALA A 269 20.20 -0.80 16.52
CA ALA A 269 20.77 -1.79 17.42
C ALA A 269 21.97 -1.21 18.19
N LEU A 270 22.92 -0.58 17.50
CA LEU A 270 24.08 0.05 18.15
C LEU A 270 23.67 1.15 19.12
N MET A 271 22.70 1.98 18.76
CA MET A 271 22.17 3.02 19.65
C MET A 271 21.53 2.41 20.91
N LEU A 272 20.73 1.36 20.77
CA LEU A 272 20.09 0.69 21.91
C LEU A 272 21.10 -0.03 22.79
N LEU A 273 22.12 -0.67 22.22
CA LEU A 273 23.18 -1.32 22.97
C LEU A 273 24.00 -0.32 23.79
N TYR A 274 24.26 0.86 23.23
CA TYR A 274 24.90 1.96 23.93
C TYR A 274 24.04 2.47 25.10
N LEU A 275 22.74 2.67 24.88
CA LEU A 275 21.80 3.14 25.91
C LEU A 275 21.52 2.10 27.01
N ARG A 276 21.66 0.81 26.69
CA ARG A 276 21.45 -0.30 27.62
C ARG A 276 22.61 -0.49 28.60
N ASP A 277 23.78 0.11 28.31
CA ASP A 277 25.01 -0.04 29.10
C ASP A 277 25.39 -1.51 29.33
N ILE A 278 25.38 -2.30 28.24
CA ILE A 278 25.69 -3.73 28.34
C ILE A 278 27.16 -3.91 28.72
N ASN A 279 27.40 -4.68 29.78
CA ASN A 279 28.74 -5.05 30.19
C ASN A 279 29.34 -6.08 29.23
N LEU A 280 30.07 -5.59 28.22
CA LEU A 280 30.76 -6.41 27.22
C LEU A 280 31.97 -7.18 27.76
N SER A 281 32.34 -7.01 29.04
CA SER A 281 33.41 -7.83 29.64
C SER A 281 32.92 -9.24 30.01
N LEU A 282 31.63 -9.37 30.34
CA LEU A 282 31.01 -10.63 30.73
C LEU A 282 30.47 -11.39 29.52
N TRP A 283 30.50 -12.73 29.59
CA TRP A 283 29.97 -13.60 28.54
C TRP A 283 28.47 -13.38 28.26
N PRO A 284 27.57 -13.30 29.26
CA PRO A 284 26.15 -13.02 29.03
C PRO A 284 25.89 -11.72 28.27
N GLY A 285 26.61 -10.65 28.62
CA GLY A 285 26.49 -9.35 27.95
C GLY A 285 26.93 -9.38 26.48
N LYS A 286 28.01 -10.11 26.16
CA LYS A 286 28.43 -10.32 24.75
C LYS A 286 27.37 -11.06 23.94
N VAL A 287 26.77 -12.09 24.52
CA VAL A 287 25.72 -12.90 23.87
C VAL A 287 24.43 -12.09 23.69
N GLU A 288 24.02 -11.31 24.70
CA GLU A 288 22.86 -10.41 24.61
C GLU A 288 23.09 -9.35 23.51
N ALA A 289 24.27 -8.73 23.47
CA ALA A 289 24.59 -7.74 22.46
C ALA A 289 24.55 -8.32 21.03
N MET A 290 25.14 -9.50 20.83
CA MET A 290 25.10 -10.20 19.55
C MET A 290 23.67 -10.56 19.15
N ALA A 291 22.84 -10.99 20.11
CA ALA A 291 21.46 -11.33 19.84
C ALA A 291 20.68 -10.13 19.28
N TRP A 292 20.80 -8.95 19.89
CA TRP A 292 20.12 -7.75 19.41
C TRP A 292 20.69 -7.21 18.09
N LEU A 293 21.99 -7.38 17.83
CA LEU A 293 22.60 -7.11 16.52
C LEU A 293 22.10 -8.03 15.41
N LEU A 294 21.54 -9.20 15.74
CA LEU A 294 20.93 -10.09 14.75
C LEU A 294 19.43 -9.83 14.60
N ILE A 295 18.69 -9.70 15.71
CA ILE A 295 17.23 -9.55 15.71
C ILE A 295 16.81 -8.24 15.04
N ILE A 296 17.36 -7.09 15.50
CA ILE A 296 16.88 -5.77 15.08
C ILE A 296 17.10 -5.53 13.59
N PRO A 297 18.31 -5.77 13.02
CA PRO A 297 18.53 -5.59 11.60
C PRO A 297 17.75 -6.57 10.72
N ALA A 298 17.60 -7.82 11.14
CA ALA A 298 16.79 -8.80 10.40
C ALA A 298 15.33 -8.36 10.31
N MET A 299 14.75 -7.93 11.43
CA MET A 299 13.36 -7.49 11.50
C MET A 299 13.13 -6.17 10.73
N ALA A 300 14.05 -5.21 10.86
CA ALA A 300 13.97 -3.96 10.10
C ALA A 300 14.15 -4.17 8.59
N GLY A 301 15.04 -5.08 8.19
CA GLY A 301 15.25 -5.52 6.79
C GLY A 301 13.99 -6.13 6.20
N TYR A 302 13.40 -7.10 6.90
CA TYR A 302 12.16 -7.76 6.50
C TYR A 302 11.01 -6.76 6.31
N LEU A 303 10.78 -5.89 7.30
CA LEU A 303 9.72 -4.88 7.22
C LEU A 303 9.96 -3.84 6.12
N ALA A 304 11.22 -3.50 5.82
CA ALA A 304 11.56 -2.62 4.71
C ALA A 304 11.15 -3.21 3.36
N MET A 305 11.18 -4.54 3.19
CA MET A 305 10.83 -5.21 1.94
C MET A 305 9.34 -5.09 1.58
N ASN A 306 8.45 -4.77 2.51
CA ASN A 306 7.04 -4.51 2.19
C ASN A 306 6.86 -3.33 1.22
N PHE A 307 7.79 -2.36 1.24
CA PHE A 307 7.75 -1.21 0.34
C PHE A 307 8.21 -1.53 -1.09
N THR A 308 8.70 -2.73 -1.37
CA THR A 308 9.09 -3.14 -2.73
C THR A 308 7.92 -3.09 -3.71
N GLY A 309 6.68 -3.33 -3.25
CA GLY A 309 5.48 -3.34 -4.08
C GLY A 309 4.87 -1.97 -4.39
N CYS A 310 5.37 -0.89 -3.76
CA CYS A 310 4.81 0.46 -3.89
C CYS A 310 5.78 1.47 -4.55
N SER A 311 7.04 1.08 -4.73
CA SER A 311 8.06 1.93 -5.33
C SER A 311 8.01 1.91 -6.86
N THR A 312 8.59 2.92 -7.50
CA THR A 312 8.56 3.08 -8.97
C THR A 312 9.74 2.45 -9.69
N TYR A 313 10.71 1.89 -8.97
CA TYR A 313 11.98 1.41 -9.52
C TYR A 313 12.25 -0.07 -9.25
N THR A 314 11.29 -0.79 -8.65
CA THR A 314 11.34 -2.23 -8.44
C THR A 314 10.69 -2.98 -9.59
N SER A 315 11.16 -4.21 -9.83
CA SER A 315 10.57 -5.14 -10.79
C SER A 315 10.28 -6.48 -10.12
N LEU A 316 9.29 -7.22 -10.60
CA LEU A 316 8.91 -8.52 -10.02
C LEU A 316 10.10 -9.49 -9.97
N SER A 317 10.92 -9.54 -11.03
CA SER A 317 12.11 -10.38 -11.08
C SER A 317 13.19 -9.92 -10.09
N GLY A 318 13.37 -8.60 -9.93
CA GLY A 318 14.28 -8.02 -8.95
C GLY A 318 13.88 -8.37 -7.51
N VAL A 319 12.60 -8.18 -7.18
CA VAL A 319 12.06 -8.52 -5.85
C VAL A 319 12.17 -10.01 -5.56
N LYS A 320 11.85 -10.88 -6.53
CA LYS A 320 12.04 -12.34 -6.37
C LYS A 320 13.51 -12.71 -6.12
N ARG A 321 14.45 -12.05 -6.80
CA ARG A 321 15.88 -12.26 -6.59
C ARG A 321 16.30 -11.81 -5.19
N GLU A 322 15.82 -10.65 -4.74
CA GLU A 322 16.07 -10.11 -3.40
C GLU A 322 15.56 -11.07 -2.31
N MET A 323 14.30 -11.47 -2.38
CA MET A 323 13.68 -12.39 -1.42
C MET A 323 14.40 -13.73 -1.31
N ARG A 324 14.96 -14.24 -2.40
CA ARG A 324 15.61 -15.57 -2.41
C ARG A 324 16.83 -15.65 -1.50
N TRP A 325 17.55 -14.54 -1.29
CA TRP A 325 18.72 -14.52 -0.41
C TRP A 325 18.44 -13.76 0.90
N ALA A 326 17.67 -12.68 0.86
CA ALA A 326 17.42 -11.84 2.03
C ALA A 326 16.54 -12.55 3.06
N LEU A 327 15.43 -13.15 2.63
CA LEU A 327 14.48 -13.74 3.56
C LEU A 327 15.06 -14.92 4.36
N PRO A 328 15.78 -15.89 3.76
CA PRO A 328 16.44 -16.96 4.53
C PRO A 328 17.48 -16.40 5.52
N LEU A 329 18.23 -15.37 5.14
CA LEU A 329 19.22 -14.74 6.00
C LEU A 329 18.55 -14.03 7.20
N GLU A 330 17.49 -13.25 6.95
CA GLU A 330 16.70 -12.57 7.99
C GLU A 330 16.08 -13.58 8.97
N ILE A 331 15.55 -14.70 8.47
CA ILE A 331 15.03 -15.78 9.31
C ILE A 331 16.16 -16.41 10.14
N ALA A 332 17.30 -16.72 9.52
CA ALA A 332 18.44 -17.32 10.22
C ALA A 332 19.00 -16.39 11.31
N CYS A 333 19.19 -15.11 11.01
CA CYS A 333 19.62 -14.09 11.97
C CYS A 333 18.59 -13.91 13.09
N GLY A 334 17.31 -13.79 12.78
CA GLY A 334 16.25 -13.69 13.78
C GLY A 334 16.20 -14.90 14.71
N ALA A 335 16.24 -16.11 14.16
CA ALA A 335 16.21 -17.35 14.95
C ALA A 335 17.47 -17.51 15.81
N ALA A 336 18.66 -17.31 15.24
CA ALA A 336 19.92 -17.37 15.98
C ALA A 336 19.96 -16.32 17.10
N GLY A 337 19.50 -15.10 16.81
CA GLY A 337 19.40 -14.03 17.79
C GLY A 337 18.42 -14.37 18.92
N ILE A 338 17.26 -14.95 18.63
CA ILE A 338 16.31 -15.41 19.67
C ILE A 338 16.97 -16.45 20.58
N VAL A 339 17.63 -17.46 20.01
CA VAL A 339 18.32 -18.51 20.77
C VAL A 339 19.42 -17.92 21.66
N MET A 340 20.23 -17.00 21.11
CA MET A 340 21.27 -16.30 21.87
C MET A 340 20.68 -15.45 23.00
N TRP A 341 19.61 -14.71 22.73
CA TRP A 341 18.96 -13.86 23.73
C TRP A 341 18.37 -14.67 24.88
N ILE A 342 17.67 -15.77 24.57
CA ILE A 342 17.17 -16.71 25.58
C ILE A 342 18.33 -17.28 26.40
N GLY A 343 19.39 -17.74 25.73
CA GLY A 343 20.59 -18.25 26.39
C GLY A 343 21.24 -17.22 27.30
N ALA A 344 21.37 -15.97 26.86
CA ALA A 344 21.93 -14.89 27.69
C ALA A 344 21.12 -14.69 28.97
N ILE A 345 19.78 -14.68 28.88
CA ILE A 345 18.90 -14.50 30.05
C ILE A 345 19.08 -15.62 31.08
N PHE A 346 19.21 -16.87 30.64
CA PHE A 346 19.37 -18.02 31.54
C PHE A 346 20.78 -18.18 32.13
N ILE A 347 21.79 -17.55 31.52
CA ILE A 347 23.18 -17.59 32.01
C ILE A 347 23.45 -16.42 32.98
N TYR A 348 22.61 -15.38 32.95
CA TYR A 348 22.75 -14.16 33.75
C TYR A 348 22.66 -14.37 35.26
#